data_AF-A0A840QI88-F1
#
_entry.id   AF-A0A840QI88-F1
#
_cell.length_a   1.000
_cell.length_b   1.000
_cell.length_c   1.000
_cell.angle_alpha   90.00
_cell.angle_beta   90.00
_cell.angle_gamma   90.00
#
_symmetry.space_group_name_H-M   'P 1'
#
loop_
_entity.id
_entity.type
_entity.pdbx_description
1 polymer ?
#
loop_
_entity_poly.entity_id
_entity_poly.type
_entity_poly.pdbx_seq_one_letter_code
_entity_poly.pdbx_strand_id
1 'polypeptide(L)'
;MGVYMASTNDLDIGLLLREVRRSVGLSLDAMSRETHYSKSTLGHVETGRRRATPEIIEAYERVIGSVEIEVGDTVFWRRDITHPALAKVRGAAKLAQLTKGIAEGNPGVLAEAPTAHATDLAIIHRVTPDGIGEIRRWMVEGKTSTLRTNALAVIAKTPGVENAQLVADVLENDPAVRRLCITSEISRILQLDWETCKVIARDIPSCPNPKRFARKLVKEVTDPNDTESRWCGAYMLKKLAPVLGR
;
A
#
# COMPACT_ATOMS: atom_id res chain seq x y z
N MET A 1 17.98 -0.02 -25.31
CA MET A 1 18.38 -1.11 -24.39
C MET A 1 18.05 -0.66 -22.97
N GLY A 2 16.94 -1.15 -22.44
CA GLY A 2 16.62 -1.12 -21.02
C GLY A 2 16.06 -2.50 -20.72
N VAL A 3 16.76 -3.26 -19.88
CA VAL A 3 16.50 -4.66 -19.62
C VAL A 3 15.17 -4.77 -18.88
N TYR A 4 14.10 -5.05 -19.61
CA TYR A 4 12.86 -5.58 -19.04
C TYR A 4 13.21 -6.94 -18.44
N MET A 5 13.34 -7.01 -17.12
CA MET A 5 13.42 -8.31 -16.45
C MET A 5 12.12 -9.05 -16.71
N ALA A 6 12.18 -9.98 -17.65
CA ALA A 6 11.22 -11.04 -17.82
C ALA A 6 11.24 -11.92 -16.56
N SER A 7 10.12 -11.97 -15.83
CA SER A 7 9.36 -13.21 -15.60
C SER A 7 8.28 -13.03 -14.51
N THR A 8 7.20 -12.35 -14.86
CA THR A 8 5.80 -12.64 -14.49
C THR A 8 4.94 -11.78 -15.43
N ASN A 9 4.46 -12.42 -16.50
CA ASN A 9 4.14 -11.80 -17.79
C ASN A 9 3.08 -10.68 -17.72
N ASP A 10 3.24 -9.62 -18.52
CA ASP A 10 2.23 -8.59 -18.85
C ASP A 10 0.84 -9.18 -19.26
N LEU A 11 0.77 -10.48 -19.56
CA LEU A 11 -0.46 -11.26 -19.79
C LEU A 11 -1.37 -11.30 -18.54
N ASP A 12 -0.78 -11.29 -17.35
CA ASP A 12 -1.47 -11.46 -16.07
C ASP A 12 -2.25 -10.19 -15.67
N ILE A 13 -1.67 -9.01 -15.95
CA ILE A 13 -2.30 -7.71 -15.65
C ILE A 13 -3.56 -7.49 -16.50
N GLY A 14 -3.53 -7.87 -17.78
CA GLY A 14 -4.70 -7.76 -18.66
C GLY A 14 -5.88 -8.61 -18.18
N LEU A 15 -5.63 -9.90 -17.93
CA LEU A 15 -6.63 -10.84 -17.44
C LEU A 15 -7.24 -10.40 -16.11
N LEU A 16 -6.42 -9.75 -15.31
CA LEU A 16 -6.80 -9.25 -14.02
C LEU A 16 -7.67 -7.99 -14.08
N LEU A 17 -7.32 -7.00 -14.91
CA LEU A 17 -8.17 -5.84 -15.16
C LEU A 17 -9.57 -6.28 -15.64
N ARG A 18 -9.63 -7.34 -16.45
CA ARG A 18 -10.88 -7.95 -16.90
C ARG A 18 -11.72 -8.50 -15.75
N GLU A 19 -11.09 -9.19 -14.83
CA GLU A 19 -11.77 -9.82 -13.69
C GLU A 19 -12.30 -8.77 -12.70
N VAL A 20 -11.49 -7.75 -12.44
CA VAL A 20 -11.88 -6.57 -11.64
C VAL A 20 -13.06 -5.85 -12.28
N ARG A 21 -13.03 -5.61 -13.59
CA ARG A 21 -14.18 -4.96 -14.27
C ARG A 21 -15.46 -5.80 -14.18
N ARG A 22 -15.35 -7.13 -14.35
CA ARG A 22 -16.53 -8.03 -14.35
C ARG A 22 -17.19 -8.13 -12.99
N SER A 23 -16.40 -8.17 -11.94
CA SER A 23 -16.87 -8.33 -10.56
C SER A 23 -17.55 -7.08 -10.00
N VAL A 24 -17.25 -5.87 -10.51
CA VAL A 24 -18.09 -4.67 -10.29
C VAL A 24 -19.32 -4.58 -11.21
N GLY A 25 -19.61 -5.63 -11.99
CA GLY A 25 -20.76 -5.66 -12.90
C GLY A 25 -20.64 -4.74 -14.11
N LEU A 26 -19.47 -4.15 -14.36
CA LEU A 26 -19.26 -3.27 -15.50
C LEU A 26 -19.06 -4.10 -16.78
N SER A 27 -19.86 -3.82 -17.81
CA SER A 27 -19.58 -4.33 -19.14
C SER A 27 -18.35 -3.63 -19.74
N LEU A 28 -17.68 -4.28 -20.69
CA LEU A 28 -16.58 -3.65 -21.45
C LEU A 28 -17.06 -2.38 -22.18
N ASP A 29 -18.35 -2.30 -22.48
CA ASP A 29 -19.03 -1.18 -23.12
C ASP A 29 -19.23 0.00 -22.17
N ALA A 30 -19.66 -0.27 -20.93
CA ALA A 30 -19.71 0.72 -19.87
C ALA A 30 -18.30 1.24 -19.55
N MET A 31 -17.33 0.35 -19.39
CA MET A 31 -15.94 0.72 -19.14
C MET A 31 -15.33 1.59 -20.24
N SER A 32 -15.65 1.29 -21.50
CA SER A 32 -15.20 2.10 -22.64
C SER A 32 -15.75 3.52 -22.59
N ARG A 33 -17.03 3.69 -22.19
CA ARG A 33 -17.65 5.01 -22.03
C ARG A 33 -17.01 5.83 -20.91
N GLU A 34 -16.76 5.19 -19.77
CA GLU A 34 -16.22 5.86 -18.57
C GLU A 34 -14.71 6.15 -18.66
N THR A 35 -13.92 5.29 -19.31
CA THR A 35 -12.47 5.48 -19.44
C THR A 35 -12.08 6.31 -20.65
N HIS A 36 -13.00 6.50 -21.60
CA HIS A 36 -12.78 7.05 -22.94
C HIS A 36 -11.81 6.26 -23.83
N TYR A 37 -11.36 5.08 -23.39
CA TYR A 37 -10.66 4.14 -24.27
C TYR A 37 -11.66 3.34 -25.10
N SER A 38 -11.29 3.02 -26.34
CA SER A 38 -12.14 2.18 -27.17
C SER A 38 -12.29 0.78 -26.58
N LYS A 39 -13.50 0.21 -26.71
CA LYS A 39 -13.81 -1.17 -26.30
C LYS A 39 -12.84 -2.20 -26.87
N SER A 40 -12.38 -1.98 -28.12
CA SER A 40 -11.37 -2.83 -28.77
C SER A 40 -10.00 -2.73 -28.09
N THR A 41 -9.54 -1.51 -27.75
CA THR A 41 -8.28 -1.32 -27.03
C THR A 41 -8.33 -2.00 -25.66
N LEU A 42 -9.40 -1.79 -24.90
CA LEU A 42 -9.58 -2.42 -23.59
C LEU A 42 -9.65 -3.95 -23.70
N GLY A 43 -10.43 -4.47 -24.66
CA GLY A 43 -10.54 -5.91 -24.88
C GLY A 43 -9.23 -6.56 -25.31
N HIS A 44 -8.40 -5.89 -26.10
CA HIS A 44 -7.07 -6.37 -26.45
C HIS A 44 -6.13 -6.40 -25.24
N VAL A 45 -6.20 -5.40 -24.37
CA VAL A 45 -5.44 -5.40 -23.11
C VAL A 45 -5.92 -6.53 -22.20
N GLU A 46 -7.23 -6.65 -22.00
CA GLU A 46 -7.84 -7.66 -21.13
C GLU A 46 -7.64 -9.12 -21.55
N THR A 47 -7.25 -9.34 -22.81
CA THR A 47 -6.96 -10.66 -23.37
C THR A 47 -5.46 -10.89 -23.56
N GLY A 48 -4.62 -9.97 -23.10
CA GLY A 48 -3.16 -10.03 -23.24
C GLY A 48 -2.66 -9.82 -24.67
N ARG A 49 -3.53 -9.48 -25.62
CA ARG A 49 -3.17 -9.17 -27.03
C ARG A 49 -2.47 -7.82 -27.16
N ARG A 50 -2.68 -6.93 -26.19
CA ARG A 50 -1.92 -5.70 -25.99
C ARG A 50 -1.46 -5.61 -24.56
N ARG A 51 -0.31 -4.98 -24.34
CA ARG A 51 0.17 -4.68 -23.01
C ARG A 51 -0.74 -3.68 -22.30
N ALA A 52 -1.04 -3.91 -21.03
CA ALA A 52 -1.66 -2.90 -20.18
C ALA A 52 -0.64 -1.76 -19.96
N THR A 53 -0.90 -0.60 -20.55
CA THR A 53 -0.06 0.58 -20.30
C THR A 53 -0.43 1.20 -18.96
N PRO A 54 0.49 1.94 -18.31
CA PRO A 54 0.18 2.64 -17.05
C PRO A 54 -1.06 3.53 -17.15
N GLU A 55 -1.28 4.20 -18.28
CA GLU A 55 -2.43 5.09 -18.50
C GLU A 55 -3.76 4.33 -18.55
N ILE A 56 -3.75 3.10 -19.09
CA ILE A 56 -4.92 2.22 -19.08
C ILE A 56 -5.19 1.71 -17.66
N ILE A 57 -4.15 1.38 -16.90
CA ILE A 57 -4.29 0.96 -15.49
C ILE A 57 -4.88 2.11 -14.66
N GLU A 58 -4.34 3.32 -14.77
CA GLU A 58 -4.86 4.53 -14.10
C GLU A 58 -6.32 4.84 -14.49
N ALA A 59 -6.68 4.61 -15.76
CA ALA A 59 -8.07 4.77 -16.20
C ALA A 59 -9.00 3.72 -15.58
N TYR A 60 -8.54 2.48 -15.40
CA TYR A 60 -9.30 1.45 -14.67
C TYR A 60 -9.50 1.84 -13.21
N GLU A 61 -8.43 2.27 -12.54
CA GLU A 61 -8.48 2.74 -11.16
C GLU A 61 -9.48 3.88 -10.97
N ARG A 62 -9.49 4.84 -11.91
CA ARG A 62 -10.40 6.00 -11.86
C ARG A 62 -11.87 5.61 -12.00
N VAL A 63 -12.20 4.72 -12.93
CA VAL A 63 -13.59 4.37 -13.28
C VAL A 63 -14.20 3.39 -12.30
N ILE A 64 -13.42 2.39 -11.89
CA ILE A 64 -13.89 1.40 -10.94
C ILE A 64 -13.93 2.00 -9.53
N GLY A 65 -13.12 3.04 -9.27
CA GLY A 65 -12.97 3.64 -7.95
C GLY A 65 -12.37 2.65 -6.96
N SER A 66 -12.24 3.08 -5.70
CA SER A 66 -11.79 2.25 -4.57
C SER A 66 -12.84 1.18 -4.17
N VAL A 67 -13.34 0.40 -5.13
CA VAL A 67 -14.26 -0.71 -4.89
C VAL A 67 -13.45 -1.91 -4.41
N GLU A 68 -13.80 -2.39 -3.22
CA GLU A 68 -13.34 -3.67 -2.71
C GLU A 68 -13.91 -4.76 -3.62
N ILE A 69 -13.04 -5.44 -4.35
CA ILE A 69 -13.41 -6.63 -5.09
C ILE A 69 -12.66 -7.79 -4.49
N GLU A 70 -13.43 -8.74 -3.95
CA GLU A 70 -12.92 -10.05 -3.59
C GLU A 70 -12.97 -10.94 -4.84
N VAL A 71 -11.79 -11.28 -5.37
CA VAL A 71 -11.64 -12.37 -6.37
C VAL A 71 -10.73 -13.41 -5.74
N GLY A 72 -11.32 -14.40 -5.07
CA GLY A 72 -10.56 -15.36 -4.27
C GLY A 72 -9.79 -14.69 -3.11
N ASP A 73 -8.58 -15.19 -2.82
CA ASP A 73 -7.74 -14.72 -1.71
C ASP A 73 -6.94 -13.43 -2.03
N THR A 74 -7.10 -12.86 -3.23
CA THR A 74 -6.32 -11.70 -3.67
C THR A 74 -7.18 -10.42 -3.62
N VAL A 75 -6.84 -9.51 -2.70
CA VAL A 75 -7.44 -8.16 -2.62
C VAL A 75 -6.78 -7.27 -3.67
N PHE A 76 -7.56 -6.77 -4.63
CA PHE A 76 -6.98 -6.10 -5.79
C PHE A 76 -6.55 -4.65 -5.59
N TRP A 77 -7.10 -3.93 -4.60
CA TRP A 77 -6.69 -2.54 -4.33
C TRP A 77 -6.74 -2.21 -2.85
N ARG A 78 -5.57 -1.91 -2.27
CA ARG A 78 -5.41 -1.47 -0.90
C ARG A 78 -5.77 0.02 -0.80
N ARG A 79 -6.84 0.36 -0.06
CA ARG A 79 -7.21 1.78 0.14
C ARG A 79 -6.05 2.55 0.79
N ASP A 80 -5.90 3.80 0.42
CA ASP A 80 -4.99 4.70 1.12
C ASP A 80 -5.55 5.06 2.50
N ILE A 81 -4.66 5.58 3.35
CA ILE A 81 -5.04 6.21 4.61
C ILE A 81 -5.79 7.52 4.37
N THR A 82 -6.62 7.91 5.33
CA THR A 82 -7.44 9.13 5.31
C THR A 82 -6.68 10.38 5.77
N HIS A 83 -5.34 10.35 5.79
CA HIS A 83 -4.52 11.46 6.24
C HIS A 83 -4.67 12.68 5.31
N PRO A 84 -4.96 13.89 5.83
CA PRO A 84 -5.25 15.07 4.99
C PRO A 84 -4.04 15.54 4.16
N ALA A 85 -2.82 15.35 4.68
CA ALA A 85 -1.58 15.69 3.99
C ALA A 85 -0.91 14.48 3.31
N LEU A 86 -1.68 13.44 2.96
CA LEU A 86 -1.12 12.25 2.31
C LEU A 86 -0.41 12.62 1.00
N ALA A 87 0.88 12.36 0.92
CA ALA A 87 1.69 12.65 -0.26
C ALA A 87 1.57 11.53 -1.30
N LYS A 88 1.31 11.93 -2.55
CA LYS A 88 1.27 11.05 -3.72
C LYS A 88 2.28 11.51 -4.74
N VAL A 89 3.35 10.74 -4.96
CA VAL A 89 4.35 11.06 -5.97
C VAL A 89 3.92 10.44 -7.30
N ARG A 90 3.56 11.29 -8.25
CA ARG A 90 3.07 10.88 -9.58
C ARG A 90 4.03 11.32 -10.68
N GLY A 91 4.16 10.48 -11.70
CA GLY A 91 4.95 10.75 -12.89
C GLY A 91 6.41 10.30 -12.79
N ALA A 92 6.92 9.77 -13.89
CA ALA A 92 8.24 9.14 -13.95
C ALA A 92 9.40 10.08 -13.58
N ALA A 93 9.34 11.35 -14.00
CA ALA A 93 10.40 12.33 -13.72
C ALA A 93 10.51 12.63 -12.21
N LYS A 94 9.37 12.83 -11.53
CA LYS A 94 9.34 13.10 -10.09
C LYS A 94 9.81 11.89 -9.28
N LEU A 95 9.39 10.68 -9.69
CA LEU A 95 9.86 9.44 -9.06
C LEU A 95 11.37 9.25 -9.25
N ALA A 96 11.91 9.50 -10.45
CA ALA A 96 13.34 9.40 -10.72
C ALA A 96 14.15 10.41 -9.88
N GLN A 97 13.65 11.64 -9.74
CA GLN A 97 14.27 12.64 -8.88
C GLN A 97 14.24 12.21 -7.41
N LEU A 98 13.12 11.67 -6.93
CA LEU A 98 12.99 11.17 -5.57
C LEU A 98 13.97 10.02 -5.30
N THR A 99 14.01 9.00 -6.16
CA THR A 99 14.89 7.84 -5.94
C THR A 99 16.37 8.19 -6.07
N LYS A 100 16.71 9.14 -6.94
CA LYS A 100 18.06 9.72 -6.98
C LYS A 100 18.40 10.43 -5.67
N GLY A 101 17.51 11.30 -5.19
CA GLY A 101 17.68 11.98 -3.90
C GLY A 101 17.85 11.00 -2.75
N ILE A 102 17.07 9.91 -2.73
CA ILE A 102 17.19 8.85 -1.74
C ILE A 102 18.60 8.26 -1.72
N ALA A 103 19.13 7.89 -2.89
CA ALA A 103 20.49 7.34 -3.00
C ALA A 103 21.58 8.34 -2.60
N GLU A 104 21.31 9.64 -2.69
CA GLU A 104 22.20 10.73 -2.28
C GLU A 104 22.00 11.14 -0.81
N GLY A 105 21.19 10.41 -0.03
CA GLY A 105 20.94 10.69 1.39
C GLY A 105 19.94 11.82 1.64
N ASN A 106 19.13 12.19 0.65
CA ASN A 106 18.03 13.15 0.79
C ASN A 106 16.68 12.42 0.84
N PRO A 107 15.96 12.42 1.99
CA PRO A 107 14.70 11.70 2.13
C PRO A 107 13.53 12.35 1.37
N GLY A 108 13.63 13.65 1.03
CA GLY A 108 12.57 14.40 0.37
C GLY A 108 11.21 14.21 1.02
N VAL A 109 10.22 13.81 0.23
CA VAL A 109 8.84 13.60 0.67
C VAL A 109 8.70 12.62 1.85
N LEU A 110 9.61 11.64 1.99
CA LEU A 110 9.58 10.70 3.10
C LEU A 110 9.74 11.39 4.46
N ALA A 111 10.41 12.55 4.52
CA ALA A 111 10.58 13.31 5.76
C ALA A 111 9.46 14.33 6.00
N GLU A 112 8.72 14.72 4.97
CA GLU A 112 7.84 15.89 4.97
C GLU A 112 6.38 15.54 5.27
N ALA A 113 5.90 14.40 4.77
CA ALA A 113 4.49 14.02 4.86
C ALA A 113 4.33 12.50 4.80
N PRO A 114 3.24 11.93 5.37
CA PRO A 114 2.93 10.51 5.18
C PRO A 114 2.82 10.17 3.70
N THR A 115 3.41 9.05 3.28
CA THR A 115 3.37 8.62 1.88
C THR A 115 2.24 7.63 1.61
N ALA A 116 1.67 7.71 0.41
CA ALA A 116 0.67 6.76 -0.06
C ALA A 116 1.31 5.40 -0.38
N HIS A 117 0.54 4.32 -0.27
CA HIS A 117 1.01 2.96 -0.54
C HIS A 117 1.63 2.82 -1.94
N ALA A 118 0.99 3.43 -2.94
CA ALA A 118 1.49 3.45 -4.32
C ALA A 118 2.83 4.20 -4.46
N THR A 119 3.09 5.21 -3.62
CA THR A 119 4.38 5.91 -3.60
C THR A 119 5.47 4.99 -3.06
N ASP A 120 5.19 4.28 -1.97
CA ASP A 120 6.14 3.34 -1.36
C ASP A 120 6.52 2.23 -2.36
N LEU A 121 5.53 1.61 -3.00
CA LEU A 121 5.77 0.61 -4.04
C LEU A 121 6.58 1.18 -5.20
N ALA A 122 6.27 2.40 -5.65
CA ALA A 122 7.00 3.03 -6.74
C ALA A 122 8.48 3.29 -6.41
N ILE A 123 8.80 3.57 -5.14
CA ILE A 123 10.16 3.69 -4.63
C ILE A 123 10.85 2.32 -4.66
N ILE A 124 10.23 1.27 -4.12
CA ILE A 124 10.81 -0.09 -4.05
C ILE A 124 11.27 -0.60 -5.42
N HIS A 125 10.48 -0.36 -6.47
CA HIS A 125 10.78 -0.84 -7.82
C HIS A 125 11.90 -0.05 -8.54
N ARG A 126 12.38 1.06 -7.97
CA ARG A 126 13.30 2.00 -8.63
C ARG A 126 14.55 2.33 -7.82
N VAL A 127 14.49 2.16 -6.51
CA VAL A 127 15.58 2.50 -5.61
C VAL A 127 16.76 1.55 -5.80
N THR A 128 17.97 2.08 -5.71
CA THR A 128 19.22 1.31 -5.79
C THR A 128 19.49 0.60 -4.45
N PRO A 129 20.43 -0.37 -4.41
CA PRO A 129 20.86 -0.99 -3.16
C PRO A 129 21.34 0.04 -2.11
N ASP A 130 22.09 1.07 -2.54
CA ASP A 130 22.53 2.16 -1.66
C ASP A 130 21.34 2.93 -1.09
N GLY A 131 20.34 3.23 -1.93
CA GLY A 131 19.10 3.86 -1.48
C GLY A 131 18.29 3.00 -0.50
N ILE A 132 18.28 1.67 -0.65
CA ILE A 132 17.70 0.78 0.37
C ILE A 132 18.47 0.90 1.69
N GLY A 133 19.81 1.01 1.64
CA GLY A 133 20.65 1.27 2.81
C GLY A 133 20.28 2.58 3.52
N GLU A 134 20.06 3.66 2.77
CA GLU A 134 19.58 4.95 3.29
C GLU A 134 18.21 4.83 3.96
N ILE A 135 17.25 4.16 3.31
CA ILE A 135 15.90 3.97 3.86
C ILE A 135 15.96 3.13 5.15
N ARG A 136 16.75 2.06 5.19
CA ARG A 136 16.96 1.28 6.43
C ARG A 136 17.52 2.14 7.55
N ARG A 137 18.52 2.98 7.25
CA ARG A 137 19.09 3.91 8.24
C ARG A 137 18.04 4.90 8.74
N TRP A 138 17.27 5.50 7.84
CA TRP A 138 16.20 6.42 8.23
C TRP A 138 15.09 5.78 9.01
N MET A 139 14.76 4.51 8.77
CA MET A 139 13.78 3.79 9.57
C MET A 139 14.19 3.72 11.05
N VAL A 140 15.50 3.59 11.33
CA VAL A 140 16.04 3.45 12.69
C VAL A 140 16.42 4.80 13.30
N GLU A 141 17.13 5.63 12.54
CA GLU A 141 17.82 6.83 13.03
C GLU A 141 17.16 8.14 12.55
N GLY A 142 16.10 8.05 11.74
CA GLY A 142 15.42 9.22 11.19
C GLY A 142 14.96 10.19 12.30
N LYS A 143 15.19 11.50 12.10
CA LYS A 143 14.95 12.54 13.12
C LYS A 143 13.49 12.62 13.58
N THR A 144 12.54 12.35 12.68
CA THR A 144 11.10 12.44 12.96
C THR A 144 10.45 11.07 12.90
N SER A 145 9.39 10.87 13.68
CA SER A 145 8.59 9.64 13.58
C SER A 145 7.95 9.50 12.20
N THR A 146 7.63 10.60 11.50
CA THR A 146 7.13 10.56 10.11
C THR A 146 8.15 9.93 9.17
N LEU A 147 9.41 10.39 9.22
CA LEU A 147 10.47 9.81 8.39
C LEU A 147 10.68 8.33 8.70
N ARG A 148 10.76 7.99 9.99
CA ARG A 148 10.95 6.60 10.41
C ARG A 148 9.78 5.71 9.97
N THR A 149 8.54 6.17 10.11
CA THR A 149 7.33 5.44 9.67
C THR A 149 7.27 5.27 8.16
N ASN A 150 7.53 6.32 7.37
CA ASN A 150 7.51 6.21 5.91
C ASN A 150 8.62 5.28 5.40
N ALA A 151 9.82 5.37 5.99
CA ALA A 151 10.91 4.46 5.69
C ALA A 151 10.56 3.01 6.07
N LEU A 152 9.91 2.82 7.22
CA LEU A 152 9.40 1.51 7.64
C LEU A 152 8.40 0.94 6.64
N ALA A 153 7.45 1.75 6.18
CA ALA A 153 6.44 1.29 5.22
C ALA A 153 7.06 0.78 3.92
N VAL A 154 8.15 1.39 3.45
CA VAL A 154 8.92 0.94 2.30
C VAL A 154 9.67 -0.36 2.58
N ILE A 155 10.41 -0.44 3.70
CA ILE A 155 11.18 -1.65 4.05
C ILE A 155 10.28 -2.85 4.34
N ALA A 156 9.11 -2.63 4.96
CA ALA A 156 8.13 -3.66 5.27
C ALA A 156 7.62 -4.43 4.05
N LYS A 157 7.65 -3.79 2.88
CA LYS A 157 7.21 -4.34 1.58
C LYS A 157 8.38 -4.80 0.70
N THR A 158 9.62 -4.63 1.20
CA THR A 158 10.83 -5.08 0.50
C THR A 158 11.16 -6.51 0.96
N PRO A 159 11.31 -7.48 0.04
CA PRO A 159 11.62 -8.87 0.40
C PRO A 159 12.90 -9.01 1.24
N GLY A 160 12.94 -10.04 2.09
CA GLY A 160 14.12 -10.42 2.87
C GLY A 160 13.84 -10.58 4.36
N VAL A 161 14.40 -11.64 4.96
CA VAL A 161 14.25 -11.94 6.40
C VAL A 161 14.83 -10.82 7.26
N GLU A 162 15.97 -10.25 6.86
CA GLU A 162 16.60 -9.12 7.55
C GLU A 162 15.69 -7.88 7.59
N ASN A 163 14.99 -7.58 6.48
CA ASN A 163 14.04 -6.47 6.44
C ASN A 163 12.87 -6.73 7.38
N ALA A 164 12.33 -7.96 7.35
CA ALA A 164 11.21 -8.33 8.21
C ALA A 164 11.57 -8.26 9.70
N GLN A 165 12.75 -8.75 10.08
CA GLN A 165 13.25 -8.68 11.45
C GLN A 165 13.43 -7.23 11.90
N LEU A 166 14.07 -6.41 11.06
CA LEU A 166 14.31 -5.00 11.40
C LEU A 166 13.00 -4.21 11.56
N VAL A 167 11.99 -4.48 10.72
CA VAL A 167 10.64 -3.89 10.84
C VAL A 167 9.99 -4.29 12.17
N ALA A 168 10.05 -5.57 12.54
CA ALA A 168 9.52 -6.05 13.81
C ALA A 168 10.24 -5.38 15.00
N ASP A 169 11.57 -5.31 14.96
CA ASP A 169 12.39 -4.68 16.01
C ASP A 169 12.02 -3.20 16.20
N VAL A 170 11.85 -2.45 15.12
CA VAL A 170 11.43 -1.03 15.19
C VAL A 170 10.01 -0.90 15.73
N LEU A 171 9.07 -1.74 15.30
CA LEU A 171 7.69 -1.72 15.82
C LEU A 171 7.62 -2.12 17.29
N GLU A 172 8.52 -2.96 17.78
CA GLU A 172 8.61 -3.33 19.19
C GLU A 172 9.22 -2.22 20.05
N ASN A 173 10.25 -1.54 19.56
CA ASN A 173 11.07 -0.66 20.38
C ASN A 173 10.81 0.84 20.18
N ASP A 174 10.19 1.27 19.08
CA ASP A 174 9.80 2.66 18.84
C ASP A 174 8.27 2.86 19.01
N PRO A 175 7.81 3.33 20.18
CA PRO A 175 6.38 3.51 20.44
C PRO A 175 5.74 4.60 19.58
N ALA A 176 6.51 5.58 19.08
CA ALA A 176 5.99 6.64 18.24
C ALA A 176 5.71 6.10 16.83
N VAL A 177 6.67 5.38 16.25
CA VAL A 177 6.51 4.71 14.95
C VAL A 177 5.41 3.68 15.01
N ARG A 178 5.41 2.80 16.03
CA ARG A 178 4.35 1.81 16.25
C ARG A 178 2.96 2.45 16.26
N ARG A 179 2.79 3.58 16.97
CA ARG A 179 1.50 4.27 17.06
C ARG A 179 1.06 4.81 15.70
N LEU A 180 1.98 5.36 14.90
CA LEU A 180 1.67 5.85 13.55
C LEU A 180 1.28 4.70 12.61
N CYS A 181 2.03 3.59 12.60
CA CYS A 181 1.71 2.41 11.79
C CYS A 181 0.33 1.82 12.16
N ILE A 182 0.03 1.68 13.45
CA ILE A 182 -1.30 1.25 13.93
C ILE A 182 -2.39 2.23 13.48
N THR A 183 -2.13 3.54 13.55
CA THR A 183 -3.08 4.57 13.10
C THR A 183 -3.35 4.44 11.61
N SER A 184 -2.30 4.26 10.80
CA SER A 184 -2.39 4.05 9.35
C SER A 184 -3.23 2.81 9.02
N GLU A 185 -3.02 1.71 9.73
CA GLU A 185 -3.77 0.48 9.53
C GLU A 185 -5.25 0.63 9.91
N ILE A 186 -5.55 1.25 11.06
CA ILE A 186 -6.94 1.56 11.45
C ILE A 186 -7.62 2.45 10.41
N SER A 187 -6.93 3.52 10.00
CA SER A 187 -7.41 4.48 9.00
C SER A 187 -7.73 3.78 7.69
N ARG A 188 -6.84 2.91 7.23
CA ARG A 188 -7.04 2.15 6.00
C ARG A 188 -8.21 1.18 6.10
N ILE A 189 -8.31 0.43 7.20
CA ILE A 189 -9.29 -0.67 7.34
C ILE A 189 -10.70 -0.16 7.64
N LEU A 190 -10.80 0.88 8.47
CA LEU A 190 -12.07 1.44 8.94
C LEU A 190 -12.51 2.68 8.13
N GLN A 191 -11.58 3.33 7.42
CA GLN A 191 -11.85 4.54 6.62
C GLN A 191 -12.52 5.65 7.42
N LEU A 192 -12.11 5.79 8.70
CA LEU A 192 -12.50 6.91 9.57
C LEU A 192 -11.55 8.08 9.35
N ASP A 193 -11.90 9.29 9.81
CA ASP A 193 -10.99 10.41 9.77
C ASP A 193 -9.72 10.15 10.60
N TRP A 194 -8.63 10.82 10.24
CA TRP A 194 -7.31 10.58 10.84
C TRP A 194 -7.27 10.82 12.36
N GLU A 195 -7.99 11.82 12.85
CA GLU A 195 -8.00 12.16 14.29
C GLU A 195 -8.70 11.06 15.09
N THR A 196 -9.84 10.57 14.62
CA THR A 196 -10.53 9.41 15.19
C THR A 196 -9.62 8.18 15.19
N CYS A 197 -8.89 7.92 14.11
CA CYS A 197 -7.96 6.79 14.04
C CYS A 197 -6.84 6.90 15.09
N LYS A 198 -6.30 8.11 15.34
CA LYS A 198 -5.29 8.33 16.39
C LYS A 198 -5.84 8.06 17.79
N VAL A 199 -7.10 8.39 18.03
CA VAL A 199 -7.76 8.09 19.32
C VAL A 199 -7.86 6.57 19.50
N ILE A 200 -8.37 5.86 18.49
CA ILE A 200 -8.48 4.39 18.53
C ILE A 200 -7.09 3.73 18.67
N ALA A 201 -6.06 4.24 17.99
CA ALA A 201 -4.70 3.69 18.11
C ALA A 201 -4.12 3.79 19.53
N ARG A 202 -4.62 4.70 20.37
CA ARG A 202 -4.24 4.81 21.79
C ARG A 202 -5.01 3.83 22.68
N ASP A 203 -6.24 3.51 22.31
CA ASP A 203 -7.11 2.57 23.02
C ASP A 203 -7.87 1.67 22.03
N ILE A 204 -7.19 0.65 21.50
CA ILE A 204 -7.73 -0.24 20.45
C ILE A 204 -9.08 -0.88 20.84
N PRO A 205 -9.31 -1.32 22.10
CA PRO A 205 -10.62 -1.77 22.56
C PRO A 205 -11.78 -0.79 22.36
N SER A 206 -11.52 0.51 22.28
CA SER A 206 -12.56 1.54 22.02
C SER A 206 -13.05 1.58 20.57
N CYS A 207 -12.47 0.77 19.68
CA CYS A 207 -12.82 0.81 18.27
C CYS A 207 -14.31 0.48 18.02
N PRO A 208 -14.94 1.09 17.01
CA PRO A 208 -16.30 0.77 16.65
C PRO A 208 -16.38 -0.66 16.10
N ASN A 209 -17.37 -1.43 16.58
CA ASN A 209 -17.63 -2.80 16.13
C ASN A 209 -16.38 -3.72 16.20
N PRO A 210 -15.83 -4.00 17.38
CA PRO A 210 -14.55 -4.71 17.54
C PRO A 210 -14.52 -6.08 16.87
N LYS A 211 -15.65 -6.82 16.86
CA LYS A 211 -15.77 -8.11 16.15
C LYS A 211 -15.62 -7.97 14.62
N ARG A 212 -16.12 -6.88 14.03
CA ARG A 212 -15.97 -6.61 12.61
C ARG A 212 -14.54 -6.17 12.30
N PHE A 213 -13.96 -5.31 13.15
CA PHE A 213 -12.58 -4.88 12.99
C PHE A 213 -11.60 -6.06 13.06
N ALA A 214 -11.75 -6.93 14.06
CA ALA A 214 -10.94 -8.14 14.19
C ALA A 214 -11.03 -9.05 12.95
N ARG A 215 -12.22 -9.24 12.38
CA ARG A 215 -12.38 -10.01 11.13
C ARG A 215 -11.61 -9.41 9.95
N LYS A 216 -11.58 -8.07 9.83
CA LYS A 216 -10.79 -7.42 8.78
C LYS A 216 -9.27 -7.57 9.02
N LEU A 217 -8.83 -7.50 10.28
CA LEU A 217 -7.42 -7.65 10.64
C LEU A 217 -6.83 -9.03 10.31
N VAL A 218 -7.65 -10.09 10.24
CA VAL A 218 -7.17 -11.44 9.87
C VAL A 218 -6.44 -11.42 8.54
N LYS A 219 -6.96 -10.68 7.54
CA LYS A 219 -6.31 -10.58 6.22
C LYS A 219 -4.94 -9.92 6.29
N GLU A 220 -4.79 -8.93 7.17
CA GLU A 220 -3.54 -8.19 7.36
C GLU A 220 -2.47 -9.06 8.03
N VAL A 221 -2.88 -9.89 8.98
CA VAL A 221 -1.98 -10.85 9.68
C VAL A 221 -1.41 -11.90 8.73
N THR A 222 -2.11 -12.17 7.63
CA THR A 222 -1.72 -13.17 6.63
C THR A 222 -1.09 -12.58 5.38
N ASP A 223 -0.89 -11.25 5.28
CA ASP A 223 -0.31 -10.62 4.08
C ASP A 223 1.17 -11.04 3.90
N PRO A 224 1.51 -11.87 2.89
CA PRO A 224 2.88 -12.36 2.73
C PRO A 224 3.85 -11.26 2.27
N ASN A 225 3.34 -10.15 1.74
CA ASN A 225 4.14 -9.11 1.09
C ASN A 225 4.37 -7.89 1.99
N ASP A 226 3.76 -7.82 3.17
CA ASP A 226 3.84 -6.65 4.04
C ASP A 226 4.03 -7.04 5.51
N THR A 227 5.27 -6.89 6.00
CA THR A 227 5.62 -7.24 7.39
C THR A 227 4.99 -6.29 8.41
N GLU A 228 4.86 -5.00 8.08
CA GLU A 228 4.23 -4.01 8.95
C GLU A 228 2.77 -4.37 9.20
N SER A 229 2.06 -4.77 8.14
CA SER A 229 0.64 -5.16 8.19
C SER A 229 0.44 -6.39 9.04
N ARG A 230 1.31 -7.40 8.87
CA ARG A 230 1.27 -8.61 9.69
C ARG A 230 1.48 -8.31 11.17
N TRP A 231 2.52 -7.53 11.47
CA TRP A 231 2.87 -7.18 12.85
C TRP A 231 1.76 -6.32 13.49
N CYS A 232 1.30 -5.25 12.82
CA CYS A 232 0.26 -4.36 13.32
C CYS A 232 -1.07 -5.10 13.49
N GLY A 233 -1.44 -5.95 12.53
CA GLY A 233 -2.61 -6.81 12.59
C GLY A 233 -2.60 -7.71 13.82
N ALA A 234 -1.48 -8.40 14.06
CA ALA A 234 -1.33 -9.31 15.19
C ALA A 234 -1.36 -8.54 16.52
N TYR A 235 -0.68 -7.39 16.59
CA TYR A 235 -0.70 -6.51 17.75
C TYR A 235 -2.13 -6.03 18.08
N MET A 236 -2.88 -5.56 17.08
CA MET A 236 -4.25 -5.08 17.27
C MET A 236 -5.21 -6.21 17.66
N LEU A 237 -5.11 -7.40 17.06
CA LEU A 237 -5.90 -8.56 17.47
C LEU A 237 -5.65 -8.93 18.94
N LYS A 238 -4.37 -8.95 19.36
CA LYS A 238 -4.02 -9.16 20.78
C LYS A 238 -4.68 -8.14 21.69
N LYS A 239 -4.73 -6.86 21.28
CA LYS A 239 -5.37 -5.78 22.05
C LYS A 239 -6.89 -5.85 22.06
N LEU A 240 -7.52 -6.39 21.02
CA LEU A 240 -8.97 -6.57 20.94
C LEU A 240 -9.48 -7.77 21.75
N ALA A 241 -8.63 -8.75 22.07
CA ALA A 241 -9.04 -9.98 22.75
C ALA A 241 -10.01 -9.78 23.95
N PRO A 242 -9.82 -8.78 24.86
CA PRO A 242 -10.72 -8.55 25.99
C PRO A 242 -12.15 -8.15 25.63
N VAL A 243 -12.39 -7.63 24.42
CA VAL A 243 -13.70 -7.12 23.97
C VAL A 243 -14.34 -7.99 22.88
N LEU A 244 -13.68 -9.06 22.43
CA LEU A 244 -14.22 -9.97 21.41
C LEU A 244 -15.15 -11.06 22.00
N GLY A 245 -14.95 -11.42 23.26
CA GLY A 245 -15.76 -12.42 23.98
C GLY A 245 -16.94 -11.85 24.76
N ARG A 246 -17.17 -10.52 24.69
CA ARG A 246 -18.35 -9.85 25.23
C ARG A 246 -19.42 -9.73 24.14
#